data_AF-A0A976QHP1-F1
#
_entry.id   AF-A0A976QHP1-F1
#
_cell.length_a   1.000
_cell.length_b   1.000
_cell.length_c   1.000
_cell.angle_alpha   90.00
_cell.angle_beta   90.00
_cell.angle_gamma   90.00
#
_symmetry.space_group_name_H-M   'P 1'
#
loop_
_entity.id
_entity.type
_entity.pdbx_description
1 polymer ?
#
loop_
_entity_poly.entity_id
_entity_poly.type
_entity_poly.pdbx_seq_one_letter_code
_entity_poly.pdbx_strand_id
1 'polypeptide(L)'
;MAFTGKATYSAGTTLPELAEDVSDLVGIVSPFETPLLNALGDPMREATSTHHEWLEDELLPNKDAVNDSTFSDPSTDTDFVVDNGSRFRIGDQIQIEGSEELMLVTGISTNTLTIVRGYAGTTAENLADNQAINILGNAAREGAAKPNARFANRSRCGS
;
A
#
# COMPACT_ATOMS: atom_id res chain seq x y z
N MET A 1 13.53 -16.62 32.02
CA MET A 1 14.83 -17.16 31.53
C MET A 1 15.31 -16.20 30.47
N ALA A 2 16.57 -15.77 30.53
CA ALA A 2 17.10 -14.81 29.57
C ALA A 2 17.21 -15.44 28.16
N PHE A 3 17.04 -14.62 27.12
CA PHE A 3 17.34 -14.98 25.74
C PHE A 3 18.82 -15.41 25.66
N THR A 4 19.07 -16.67 25.35
CA THR A 4 20.42 -17.25 25.22
C THR A 4 20.97 -17.15 23.80
N GLY A 5 20.18 -16.64 22.85
CA GLY A 5 20.65 -16.06 21.59
C GLY A 5 21.74 -16.86 20.91
N LYS A 6 21.46 -18.11 20.51
CA LYS A 6 22.39 -18.87 19.69
C LYS A 6 22.32 -18.34 18.26
N ALA A 7 23.29 -17.51 17.91
CA ALA A 7 23.38 -16.90 16.59
C ALA A 7 24.20 -17.75 15.60
N THR A 8 24.11 -17.40 14.32
CA THR A 8 24.57 -18.16 13.14
C THR A 8 26.04 -18.62 13.20
N TYR A 9 26.85 -18.03 14.07
CA TYR A 9 28.30 -18.26 14.24
C TYR A 9 28.68 -19.41 15.19
N SER A 10 27.73 -20.25 15.62
CA SER A 10 28.03 -21.47 16.40
C SER A 10 28.49 -22.68 15.53
N ALA A 11 28.85 -22.43 14.26
CA ALA A 11 29.36 -23.40 13.29
C ALA A 11 30.89 -23.27 13.11
N GLY A 12 31.61 -24.41 13.09
CA GLY A 12 33.08 -24.48 13.03
C GLY A 12 33.72 -24.19 11.65
N THR A 13 35.05 -24.12 11.63
CA THR A 13 35.95 -23.58 10.59
C THR A 13 36.01 -24.30 9.23
N THR A 14 35.01 -25.11 8.89
CA THR A 14 34.77 -25.68 7.53
C THR A 14 33.48 -25.15 6.88
N LEU A 15 32.83 -24.14 7.46
CA LEU A 15 31.62 -23.47 6.93
C LEU A 15 31.92 -21.98 6.71
N PRO A 16 31.37 -21.32 5.66
CA PRO A 16 31.82 -19.99 5.27
C PRO A 16 31.23 -18.87 6.15
N GLU A 17 32.10 -17.92 6.48
CA GLU A 17 31.93 -16.60 7.14
C GLU A 17 32.09 -16.50 8.67
N LEU A 18 33.13 -15.75 9.07
CA LEU A 18 33.49 -15.38 10.43
C LEU A 18 32.70 -14.13 10.84
N ALA A 19 31.76 -14.28 11.78
CA ALA A 19 31.09 -13.19 12.46
C ALA A 19 31.55 -13.10 13.92
N GLU A 20 31.68 -11.90 14.47
CA GLU A 20 32.01 -11.67 15.89
C GLU A 20 30.83 -12.10 16.79
N ASP A 21 31.13 -12.97 17.75
CA ASP A 21 30.17 -13.43 18.74
C ASP A 21 29.91 -12.31 19.76
N VAL A 22 28.68 -11.80 19.78
CA VAL A 22 28.21 -10.75 20.72
C VAL A 22 27.34 -11.32 21.84
N SER A 23 27.33 -12.65 22.02
CA SER A 23 26.48 -13.32 23.03
C SER A 23 26.85 -12.94 24.46
N ASP A 24 28.11 -12.59 24.73
CA ASP A 24 28.58 -12.10 26.02
C ASP A 24 28.05 -10.69 26.34
N LEU A 25 28.05 -9.79 25.35
CA LEU A 25 27.48 -8.46 25.44
C LEU A 25 25.97 -8.53 25.66
N VAL A 26 25.26 -9.37 24.90
CA VAL A 26 23.80 -9.54 25.05
C VAL A 26 23.44 -10.24 26.37
N GLY A 27 24.28 -11.16 26.85
CA GLY A 27 24.08 -11.83 28.15
C GLY A 27 24.33 -10.93 29.37
N ILE A 28 25.11 -9.85 29.21
CA ILE A 28 25.31 -8.81 30.24
C ILE A 28 24.11 -7.85 30.31
N VAL A 29 23.36 -7.70 29.21
CA VAL A 29 22.18 -6.84 29.18
C VAL A 29 21.06 -7.47 30.01
N SER A 30 20.57 -6.75 31.00
CA SER A 30 19.52 -7.25 31.87
C SER A 30 18.20 -7.44 31.09
N PRO A 31 17.32 -8.38 31.51
CA PRO A 31 16.01 -8.57 30.87
C PRO A 31 15.12 -7.31 30.86
N PHE A 32 15.44 -6.31 31.70
CA PHE A 32 14.76 -5.02 31.73
C PHE A 32 15.27 -4.04 30.67
N GLU A 33 16.48 -4.24 30.15
CA GLU A 33 17.09 -3.44 29.09
C GLU A 33 16.75 -4.00 27.69
N THR A 34 16.39 -5.29 27.58
CA THR A 34 15.94 -5.93 26.32
C THR A 34 14.60 -6.67 26.46
N PRO A 35 13.51 -5.98 26.86
CA PRO A 35 12.22 -6.62 27.12
C PRO A 35 11.64 -7.34 25.91
N LEU A 36 11.92 -6.87 24.68
CA LEU A 36 11.48 -7.52 23.45
C LEU A 36 12.15 -8.89 23.23
N LEU A 37 13.47 -9.00 23.43
CA LEU A 37 14.19 -10.26 23.27
C LEU A 37 13.77 -11.29 24.31
N ASN A 38 13.54 -10.84 25.55
CA ASN A 38 13.00 -11.69 26.61
C ASN A 38 11.57 -12.19 26.29
N ALA A 39 10.74 -11.41 25.60
CA ALA A 39 9.41 -11.82 25.18
C ALA A 39 9.41 -12.78 23.99
N LEU A 40 10.32 -12.60 23.03
CA LEU A 40 10.49 -13.50 21.88
C LEU A 40 11.09 -14.85 22.30
N GLY A 41 12.03 -14.84 23.24
CA GLY A 41 12.67 -16.05 23.76
C GLY A 41 13.56 -16.76 22.74
N ASP A 42 14.11 -17.90 23.13
CA ASP A 42 14.98 -18.70 22.28
C ASP A 42 14.18 -19.65 21.37
N PRO A 43 14.60 -19.84 20.11
CA PRO A 43 13.95 -20.78 19.22
C PRO A 43 14.15 -22.22 19.71
N MET A 44 13.07 -23.01 19.72
CA MET A 44 13.13 -24.42 20.12
C MET A 44 13.91 -25.30 19.14
N ARG A 45 14.14 -24.83 17.91
CA ARG A 45 14.81 -25.54 16.83
C ARG A 45 15.60 -24.56 15.98
N GLU A 46 16.74 -25.01 15.49
CA GLU A 46 17.55 -24.25 14.54
C GLU A 46 16.84 -24.15 13.18
N ALA A 47 16.92 -22.98 12.53
CA ALA A 47 16.40 -22.79 11.19
C ALA A 47 17.32 -23.49 10.18
N THR A 48 16.81 -24.52 9.52
CA THR A 48 17.57 -25.37 8.56
C THR A 48 17.04 -25.29 7.14
N SER A 49 15.98 -24.52 6.90
CA SER A 49 15.41 -24.33 5.56
C SER A 49 16.40 -23.56 4.69
N THR A 50 16.73 -24.11 3.52
CA THR A 50 17.50 -23.39 2.50
C THR A 50 16.62 -22.43 1.69
N HIS A 51 15.30 -22.66 1.69
CA HIS A 51 14.32 -21.79 1.06
C HIS A 51 13.92 -20.70 2.05
N HIS A 52 14.13 -19.45 1.65
CA HIS A 52 13.77 -18.28 2.45
C HIS A 52 12.53 -17.66 1.85
N GLU A 53 11.51 -17.47 2.69
CA GLU A 53 10.25 -16.88 2.29
C GLU A 53 9.92 -15.67 3.16
N TRP A 54 9.34 -14.66 2.54
CA TRP A 54 8.87 -13.45 3.20
C TRP A 54 7.51 -13.05 2.63
N LEU A 55 6.74 -12.31 3.44
CA LEU A 55 5.47 -11.73 3.00
C LEU A 55 5.73 -10.31 2.52
N GLU A 56 5.40 -10.04 1.26
CA GLU A 56 5.32 -8.68 0.73
C GLU A 56 3.89 -8.18 0.75
N ASP A 57 3.75 -6.86 0.84
CA ASP A 57 2.49 -6.14 0.77
C ASP A 57 2.62 -5.03 -0.28
N GLU A 58 1.51 -4.68 -0.91
CA GLU A 58 1.46 -3.62 -1.91
C GLU A 58 0.44 -2.56 -1.49
N LEU A 59 0.74 -1.31 -1.82
CA LEU A 59 -0.21 -0.23 -1.64
C LEU A 59 -1.41 -0.43 -2.57
N LEU A 60 -2.58 -0.01 -2.10
CA LEU A 60 -3.75 0.08 -2.97
C LEU A 60 -3.45 1.03 -4.13
N PRO A 61 -3.79 0.67 -5.37
CA PRO A 61 -3.58 1.55 -6.52
C PRO A 61 -4.27 2.89 -6.32
N ASN A 62 -3.50 3.98 -6.44
CA ASN A 62 -3.98 5.36 -6.40
C ASN A 62 -3.91 6.05 -7.77
N LYS A 63 -3.62 5.29 -8.83
CA LYS A 63 -3.65 5.75 -10.22
C LYS A 63 -4.52 4.82 -11.08
N ASP A 64 -5.05 5.36 -12.16
CA ASP A 64 -5.70 4.63 -13.24
C ASP A 64 -5.59 5.42 -14.55
N ALA A 65 -6.31 5.04 -15.60
CA ALA A 65 -6.40 5.82 -16.83
C ALA A 65 -7.86 5.94 -17.33
N VAL A 66 -8.11 7.02 -18.06
CA VAL A 66 -9.33 7.21 -18.86
C VAL A 66 -9.33 6.17 -19.98
N ASN A 67 -10.46 5.49 -20.19
CA ASN A 67 -10.68 4.53 -21.27
C ASN A 67 -12.05 4.79 -21.89
N ASP A 68 -12.19 5.99 -22.47
CA ASP A 68 -13.43 6.44 -23.07
C ASP A 68 -13.20 6.79 -24.55
N SER A 69 -14.21 6.52 -25.35
CA SER A 69 -14.22 6.80 -26.79
C SER A 69 -15.02 8.05 -27.15
N THR A 70 -15.77 8.58 -26.18
CA THR A 70 -16.64 9.75 -26.37
C THR A 70 -16.30 10.82 -25.35
N PHE A 71 -16.08 12.04 -25.83
CA PHE A 71 -15.86 13.22 -25.01
C PHE A 71 -16.75 14.34 -25.54
N SER A 72 -17.49 14.97 -24.65
CA SER A 72 -18.36 16.09 -24.95
C SER A 72 -17.87 17.37 -24.25
N ASP A 73 -18.71 18.40 -24.19
CA ASP A 73 -18.34 19.67 -23.57
C ASP A 73 -17.96 19.45 -22.09
N PRO A 74 -16.75 19.84 -21.65
CA PRO A 74 -16.27 19.62 -20.30
C PRO A 74 -17.20 20.14 -19.20
N SER A 75 -17.99 21.18 -19.48
CA SER A 75 -18.92 21.76 -18.51
C SER A 75 -20.19 20.93 -18.30
N THR A 76 -20.49 20.01 -19.21
CA THR A 76 -21.70 19.17 -19.19
C THR A 76 -21.41 17.68 -19.15
N ASP A 77 -20.19 17.27 -19.46
CA ASP A 77 -19.79 15.88 -19.46
C ASP A 77 -19.54 15.38 -18.03
N THR A 78 -20.53 14.68 -17.47
CA THR A 78 -20.56 14.27 -16.05
C THR A 78 -20.27 12.79 -15.84
N ASP A 79 -19.94 12.05 -16.89
CA ASP A 79 -19.48 10.68 -16.77
C ASP A 79 -18.41 10.36 -17.79
N PHE A 80 -17.54 9.41 -17.44
CA PHE A 80 -16.59 8.84 -18.39
C PHE A 80 -16.15 7.45 -17.90
N VAL A 81 -15.62 6.66 -18.83
CA VAL A 81 -15.14 5.30 -18.56
C VAL A 81 -13.66 5.30 -18.16
N VAL A 82 -13.31 4.48 -17.17
CA VAL A 82 -11.93 4.22 -16.72
C VAL A 82 -11.54 2.76 -16.94
N ASP A 83 -10.26 2.45 -16.88
CA ASP A 83 -9.79 1.07 -16.97
C ASP A 83 -10.28 0.18 -15.81
N ASN A 84 -10.29 0.71 -14.58
CA ASN A 84 -10.56 -0.07 -13.36
C ASN A 84 -11.43 0.71 -12.37
N GLY A 85 -12.75 0.68 -12.55
CA GLY A 85 -13.69 1.40 -11.66
C GLY A 85 -13.65 0.95 -10.20
N SER A 86 -13.20 -0.28 -9.92
CA SER A 86 -13.01 -0.81 -8.56
C SER A 86 -11.90 -0.10 -7.77
N ARG A 87 -11.03 0.68 -8.44
CA ARG A 87 -10.01 1.50 -7.78
C ARG A 87 -10.59 2.73 -7.09
N PHE A 88 -11.76 3.18 -7.51
CA PHE A 88 -12.40 4.40 -7.05
C PHE A 88 -13.48 4.13 -6.01
N ARG A 89 -13.87 5.18 -5.29
CA ARG A 89 -15.00 5.21 -4.37
C ARG A 89 -15.80 6.48 -4.57
N ILE A 90 -17.10 6.39 -4.26
CA ILE A 90 -17.94 7.58 -4.15
C ILE A 90 -17.35 8.50 -3.08
N GLY A 91 -17.22 9.78 -3.41
CA GLY A 91 -16.58 10.81 -2.61
C GLY A 91 -15.09 10.99 -2.91
N ASP A 92 -14.47 10.17 -3.76
CA ASP A 92 -13.07 10.39 -4.14
C ASP A 92 -12.92 11.66 -4.97
N GLN A 93 -11.91 12.46 -4.61
CA GLN A 93 -11.39 13.54 -5.43
C GLN A 93 -10.34 12.95 -6.37
N ILE A 94 -10.50 13.24 -7.65
CA ILE A 94 -9.64 12.74 -8.72
C ILE A 94 -9.15 13.91 -9.58
N GLN A 95 -8.01 13.71 -10.22
CA GLN A 95 -7.36 14.71 -11.06
C GLN A 95 -6.64 14.03 -12.22
N ILE A 96 -6.75 14.59 -13.43
CA ILE A 96 -5.92 14.16 -14.55
C ILE A 96 -4.48 14.64 -14.35
N GLU A 97 -3.51 13.76 -14.59
CA GLU A 97 -2.10 14.10 -14.44
C GLU A 97 -1.72 15.27 -15.36
N GLY A 98 -1.32 16.40 -14.76
CA GLY A 98 -0.99 17.64 -15.45
C GLY A 98 -2.14 18.63 -15.65
N SER A 99 -3.37 18.30 -15.25
CA SER A 99 -4.53 19.20 -15.26
C SER A 99 -4.67 19.94 -13.94
N GLU A 100 -5.23 21.16 -13.96
CA GLU A 100 -5.61 21.88 -12.74
C GLU A 100 -7.05 21.52 -12.27
N GLU A 101 -7.80 20.78 -13.07
CA GLU A 101 -9.16 20.36 -12.74
C GLU A 101 -9.17 19.31 -11.61
N LEU A 102 -9.95 19.61 -10.56
CA LEU A 102 -10.37 18.63 -9.58
C LEU A 102 -11.77 18.15 -9.93
N MET A 103 -11.99 16.84 -9.87
CA MET A 103 -13.30 16.23 -10.07
C MET A 103 -13.69 15.42 -8.83
N LEU A 104 -14.99 15.40 -8.53
CA LEU A 104 -15.53 14.60 -7.40
C LEU A 104 -16.36 13.43 -7.93
N VAL A 105 -15.99 12.21 -7.55
CA VAL A 105 -16.77 11.00 -7.89
C VAL A 105 -18.06 10.95 -7.06
N THR A 106 -19.20 10.89 -7.73
CA THR A 106 -20.54 10.81 -7.10
C THR A 106 -21.24 9.47 -7.34
N GLY A 107 -20.84 8.73 -8.37
CA GLY A 107 -21.40 7.43 -8.71
C GLY A 107 -20.36 6.55 -9.40
N ILE A 108 -20.52 5.23 -9.28
CA ILE A 108 -19.69 4.24 -9.97
C ILE A 108 -20.61 3.12 -10.45
N SER A 109 -20.58 2.85 -11.75
CA SER A 109 -21.27 1.72 -12.38
C SER A 109 -20.27 0.92 -13.19
N THR A 110 -19.81 -0.22 -12.66
CA THR A 110 -18.69 -0.99 -13.22
C THR A 110 -17.45 -0.11 -13.39
N ASN A 111 -17.10 0.25 -14.62
CA ASN A 111 -15.98 1.12 -14.98
C ASN A 111 -16.40 2.55 -15.35
N THR A 112 -17.68 2.87 -15.36
CA THR A 112 -18.16 4.24 -15.60
C THR A 112 -18.20 5.01 -14.29
N LEU A 113 -17.49 6.13 -14.23
CA LEU A 113 -17.55 7.07 -13.11
C LEU A 113 -18.58 8.15 -13.44
N THR A 114 -19.49 8.45 -12.50
CA THR A 114 -20.27 9.69 -12.51
C THR A 114 -19.57 10.70 -11.62
N ILE A 115 -19.36 11.91 -12.12
CA ILE A 115 -18.53 12.91 -11.48
C ILE A 115 -19.14 14.31 -11.50
N VAL A 116 -18.67 15.15 -10.58
CA VAL A 116 -18.85 16.60 -10.63
C VAL A 116 -17.57 17.21 -11.17
N ARG A 117 -17.70 17.94 -12.29
CA ARG A 117 -16.64 18.72 -12.95
C ARG A 117 -16.33 20.00 -12.19
N GLY A 118 -15.11 20.52 -12.34
CA GLY A 118 -14.71 21.80 -11.72
C GLY A 118 -14.89 21.85 -10.19
N TYR A 119 -14.68 20.72 -9.51
CA TYR A 119 -14.85 20.63 -8.07
C TYR A 119 -13.90 21.58 -7.34
N ALA A 120 -14.32 22.04 -6.16
CA ALA A 120 -13.62 23.06 -5.37
C ALA A 120 -13.35 24.39 -6.12
N GLY A 121 -14.13 24.69 -7.16
CA GLY A 121 -14.01 25.94 -7.93
C GLY A 121 -12.93 25.89 -9.02
N THR A 122 -12.44 24.70 -9.38
CA THR A 122 -11.54 24.50 -10.52
C THR A 122 -12.30 24.64 -11.85
N THR A 123 -11.57 24.83 -12.94
CA THR A 123 -12.16 24.94 -14.28
C THR A 123 -12.19 23.58 -14.96
N ALA A 124 -13.30 23.22 -15.60
CA ALA A 124 -13.38 21.97 -16.33
C ALA A 124 -12.50 21.98 -17.58
N GLU A 125 -11.72 20.93 -17.79
CA GLU A 125 -10.78 20.80 -18.90
C GLU A 125 -11.16 19.63 -19.84
N ASN A 126 -10.60 19.62 -21.05
CA ASN A 126 -10.87 18.51 -21.96
C ASN A 126 -10.26 17.20 -21.45
N LEU A 127 -11.06 16.14 -21.51
CA LEU A 127 -10.58 14.78 -21.30
C LEU A 127 -10.20 14.14 -22.64
N ALA A 128 -9.29 13.17 -22.57
CA ALA A 128 -8.87 12.34 -23.68
C ALA A 128 -8.58 10.93 -23.19
N ASP A 129 -8.67 9.98 -24.12
CA ASP A 129 -8.36 8.58 -23.88
C ASP A 129 -6.90 8.41 -23.42
N ASN A 130 -6.66 7.39 -22.59
CA ASN A 130 -5.36 7.05 -21.98
C ASN A 130 -4.72 8.14 -21.10
N GLN A 131 -5.44 9.20 -20.73
CA GLN A 131 -4.95 10.15 -19.74
C GLN A 131 -4.86 9.48 -18.36
N ALA A 132 -3.73 9.67 -17.69
CA ALA A 132 -3.51 9.15 -16.34
C ALA A 132 -4.35 9.92 -15.33
N ILE A 133 -5.00 9.20 -14.42
CA ILE A 133 -5.84 9.71 -13.35
C ILE A 133 -5.13 9.49 -12.02
N ASN A 134 -5.04 10.52 -11.20
CA ASN A 134 -4.60 10.45 -9.80
C ASN A 134 -5.82 10.44 -8.87
N ILE A 135 -5.87 9.46 -7.97
CA ILE A 135 -6.87 9.40 -6.89
C ILE A 135 -6.25 10.09 -5.67
N LEU A 136 -6.73 11.30 -5.38
CA LEU A 136 -6.14 12.17 -4.35
C LEU A 136 -6.58 11.80 -2.94
N GLY A 137 -7.82 11.33 -2.80
CA GLY A 137 -8.38 10.91 -1.52
C GLY A 137 -9.88 11.18 -1.42
N ASN A 138 -10.50 10.67 -0.36
CA ASN A 138 -11.95 10.77 -0.18
C ASN A 138 -12.34 12.07 0.54
N ALA A 139 -13.24 12.83 -0.08
CA ALA A 139 -13.91 14.00 0.51
C ALA A 139 -15.11 13.57 1.38
N ALA A 140 -14.87 12.69 2.36
CA ALA A 140 -15.92 12.25 3.28
C ALA A 140 -16.45 13.44 4.09
N ARG A 141 -17.77 13.51 4.26
CA ARG A 141 -18.37 14.51 5.17
C ARG A 141 -17.96 14.22 6.60
N GLU A 142 -17.66 15.26 7.36
CA GLU A 142 -17.41 15.15 8.79
C GLU A 142 -18.62 14.50 9.49
N GLY A 143 -18.37 13.51 10.35
CA GLY A 143 -19.41 12.75 11.05
C GLY A 143 -20.12 11.67 10.22
N ALA A 144 -19.73 11.46 8.96
CA ALA A 144 -20.27 10.36 8.16
C ALA A 144 -19.82 8.98 8.69
N ALA A 145 -20.57 7.93 8.30
CA ALA A 145 -20.17 6.57 8.58
C ALA A 145 -18.80 6.26 7.97
N LYS A 146 -18.00 5.45 8.68
CA LYS A 146 -16.68 5.05 8.18
C LYS A 146 -16.81 4.32 6.83
N PRO A 147 -15.91 4.59 5.87
CA PRO A 147 -15.84 3.79 4.65
C PRO A 147 -15.53 2.33 4.94
N ASN A 148 -15.91 1.44 4.03
CA ASN A 148 -15.49 0.04 4.08
C ASN A 148 -13.96 -0.05 4.06
N ALA A 149 -13.40 -1.07 4.72
CA ALA A 149 -11.97 -1.33 4.64
C ALA A 149 -11.58 -1.73 3.20
N ARG A 150 -10.39 -1.32 2.76
CA ARG A 150 -9.72 -1.87 1.58
C ARG A 150 -8.37 -2.40 2.02
N PHE A 151 -7.95 -3.47 1.37
CA PHE A 151 -6.72 -4.18 1.66
C PHE A 151 -6.19 -4.77 0.35
N ALA A 152 -4.87 -4.83 0.22
CA ALA A 152 -4.21 -5.72 -0.71
C ALA A 152 -3.95 -7.05 0.00
N ASN A 153 -3.94 -8.14 -0.76
CA ASN A 153 -3.53 -9.42 -0.21
C ASN A 153 -2.00 -9.46 -0.17
N ARG A 154 -1.44 -9.82 0.98
CA ARG A 154 0.00 -10.06 1.11
C ARG A 154 0.40 -11.27 0.25
N SER A 155 1.45 -11.10 -0.55
CA SER A 155 2.02 -12.15 -1.38
C SER A 155 3.19 -12.82 -0.68
N ARG A 156 3.28 -14.14 -0.79
CA ARG A 156 4.43 -14.90 -0.29
C ARG A 156 5.48 -14.95 -1.39
N CYS A 157 6.61 -14.31 -1.13
CA CYS A 157 7.78 -14.32 -1.99
C CYS A 157 8.81 -15.29 -1.41
N GLY A 158 9.67 -15.84 -2.25
CA GLY A 158 10.77 -16.67 -1.77
C GLY A 158 11.87 -16.85 -2.81
N SER A 159 13.06 -17.17 -2.30
CA SER A 159 14.28 -17.48 -3.06
C SER A 159 14.75 -18.90 -2.76
#